data_AF-A0A2D6AWS6-F1
#
_entry.id   AF-A0A2D6AWS6-F1
#
_cell.length_a   1.000
_cell.length_b   1.000
_cell.length_c   1.000
_cell.angle_alpha   90.00
_cell.angle_beta   90.00
_cell.angle_gamma   90.00
#
_symmetry.space_group_name_H-M   'P 1'
#
loop_
_entity.id
_entity.type
_entity.pdbx_description
1 polymer ?
#
loop_
_entity_poly.entity_id
_entity_poly.type
_entity_poly.pdbx_seq_one_letter_code
_entity_poly.pdbx_strand_id
1 'polypeptide(L)'
;MILKSLFAINPATGLPPFRIYLLRLYYILMIVVLGKDVWTTILTHQEAWEPMRAVGYSLWGTFAVLSIIGLLHPVKMLPIILLNITYKIIWLAIVAYPLWSSGELEGSGAEGLTKSNFTGFMIDLVFIPWVYVFKNFLFSVSRTSPES
;
A
#
# COMPACT_ATOMS: atom_id res chain seq x y z
N MET A 1 27.01 -17.32 10.53
CA MET A 1 25.86 -18.16 10.92
C MET A 1 24.54 -17.38 10.97
N ILE A 2 24.51 -16.15 11.50
CA ILE A 2 23.31 -15.30 11.64
C ILE A 2 22.69 -14.86 10.30
N LEU A 3 23.50 -14.60 9.26
CA LEU A 3 22.96 -14.11 7.99
C LEU A 3 22.08 -15.16 7.28
N LYS A 4 22.41 -16.45 7.39
CA LYS A 4 21.64 -17.54 6.77
C LYS A 4 20.27 -17.73 7.43
N SER A 5 20.15 -17.46 8.74
CA SER A 5 18.87 -17.62 9.45
C SER A 5 17.87 -16.50 9.13
N LEU A 6 18.31 -15.33 8.65
CA LEU A 6 17.42 -14.26 8.21
C LEU A 6 16.68 -14.57 6.90
N PHE A 7 17.21 -15.50 6.11
CA PHE A 7 16.62 -15.98 4.85
C PHE A 7 15.91 -17.32 4.99
N ALA A 8 16.09 -18.02 6.12
CA ALA A 8 15.36 -19.25 6.41
C ALA A 8 13.88 -18.95 6.69
N ILE A 9 12.99 -19.74 6.10
CA ILE A 9 11.54 -19.57 6.29
C ILE A 9 11.19 -19.87 7.75
N ASN A 10 10.53 -18.93 8.42
CA ASN A 10 10.02 -19.14 9.76
C ASN A 10 8.68 -19.90 9.70
N PRO A 11 8.53 -21.06 10.36
CA PRO A 11 7.30 -21.84 10.32
C PRO A 11 6.08 -21.13 10.93
N ALA A 12 6.27 -20.19 11.85
CA ALA A 12 5.17 -19.44 12.47
C ALA A 12 4.55 -18.38 11.55
N THR A 13 5.32 -17.80 10.63
CA THR A 13 4.87 -16.73 9.73
C THR A 13 4.78 -17.16 8.26
N GLY A 14 5.37 -18.30 7.91
CA GLY A 14 5.52 -18.76 6.52
C GLY A 14 6.43 -17.86 5.68
N LEU A 15 7.16 -16.93 6.30
CA LEU A 15 8.03 -15.95 5.65
C LEU A 15 9.40 -15.89 6.34
N PRO A 16 10.48 -15.61 5.60
CA PRO A 16 11.79 -15.39 6.21
C PRO A 16 11.82 -14.07 7.00
N PRO A 17 12.58 -13.97 8.11
CA PRO A 17 12.64 -12.78 8.95
C PRO A 17 12.93 -11.48 8.19
N PHE A 18 13.79 -11.51 7.17
CA PHE A 18 14.09 -10.32 6.38
C PHE A 18 12.83 -9.71 5.72
N ARG A 19 11.88 -10.55 5.27
CA ARG A 19 10.61 -10.08 4.68
C ARG A 19 9.73 -9.39 5.72
N ILE A 20 9.77 -9.86 6.97
CA ILE A 20 9.06 -9.22 8.07
C ILE A 20 9.62 -7.82 8.35
N TYR A 21 10.95 -7.68 8.35
CA TYR A 21 11.60 -6.37 8.50
C TYR A 21 11.30 -5.42 7.33
N LEU A 22 11.29 -5.93 6.09
CA LEU A 22 10.88 -5.13 4.93
C LEU A 22 9.43 -4.67 5.05
N LEU A 23 8.50 -5.55 5.45
CA LEU A 23 7.11 -5.15 5.67
C LEU A 23 6.99 -4.08 6.76
N ARG A 24 7.71 -4.23 7.88
CA ARG A 24 7.75 -3.19 8.92
C ARG A 24 8.29 -1.87 8.39
N LEU A 25 9.38 -1.90 7.62
CA LEU A 25 9.92 -0.71 6.96
C LEU A 25 8.87 -0.07 6.05
N TYR A 26 8.12 -0.85 5.27
CA TYR A 26 7.03 -0.34 4.44
C TYR A 26 5.95 0.38 5.25
N TYR A 27 5.48 -0.22 6.37
CA TYR A 27 4.50 0.44 7.23
C TYR A 27 5.04 1.73 7.86
N ILE A 28 6.34 1.77 8.23
CA ILE A 28 6.99 3.01 8.69
C ILE A 28 6.95 4.07 7.57
N LEU A 29 7.30 3.68 6.33
CA LEU A 29 7.25 4.59 5.19
C LEU A 29 5.83 5.11 4.94
N MET A 30 4.78 4.28 5.07
CA MET A 30 3.39 4.75 4.98
C MET A 30 3.05 5.77 6.07
N ILE A 31 3.48 5.54 7.31
CA ILE A 31 3.23 6.48 8.42
C ILE A 31 3.97 7.80 8.19
N VAL A 32 5.24 7.75 7.79
CA VAL A 32 6.11 8.93 7.70
C VAL A 32 5.90 9.69 6.39
N VAL A 33 5.89 9.00 5.25
CA VAL A 33 5.80 9.66 3.94
C VAL A 33 4.35 10.05 3.67
N LEU A 34 3.45 9.07 3.62
CA LEU A 34 2.04 9.32 3.32
C LEU A 34 1.35 10.03 4.49
N GLY A 35 1.59 9.59 5.73
CA GLY A 35 0.95 10.18 6.90
C GLY A 35 1.34 11.63 7.14
N LYS A 36 2.61 12.02 6.96
CA LYS A 36 3.03 13.42 7.14
C LYS A 36 2.27 14.37 6.21
N ASP A 37 2.26 14.08 4.92
CA ASP A 37 1.64 14.97 3.92
C ASP A 37 0.13 15.05 4.13
N VAL A 38 -0.52 13.90 4.37
CA VAL A 38 -1.97 13.81 4.56
C VAL A 38 -2.41 14.49 5.84
N TRP A 39 -1.80 14.16 6.98
CA TRP A 39 -2.20 14.74 8.27
C TRP A 39 -1.85 16.22 8.38
N THR A 40 -0.73 16.65 7.77
CA THR A 40 -0.43 18.10 7.68
C THR A 40 -1.55 18.79 6.91
N THR A 41 -1.94 18.28 5.75
CA THR A 41 -3.03 18.88 4.96
C THR A 41 -4.35 18.88 5.72
N ILE A 42 -4.70 17.79 6.40
CA ILE A 42 -5.93 17.70 7.22
C ILE A 42 -5.93 18.75 8.33
N LEU A 43 -4.81 18.94 9.03
CA LEU A 43 -4.72 19.82 10.20
C LEU A 43 -4.53 21.29 9.86
N THR A 44 -3.93 21.62 8.71
CA THR A 44 -3.66 23.01 8.31
C THR A 44 -4.67 23.58 7.32
N HIS A 45 -5.63 22.80 6.83
CA HIS A 45 -6.65 23.28 5.91
C HIS A 45 -7.59 24.27 6.62
N GLN A 46 -7.73 25.48 6.09
CA GLN A 46 -8.53 26.55 6.69
C GLN A 46 -9.85 26.81 5.96
N GLU A 47 -9.98 26.35 4.72
CA GLU A 47 -11.17 26.56 3.90
C GLU A 47 -12.21 25.46 4.12
N ALA A 48 -13.43 25.68 3.61
CA ALA A 48 -14.43 24.63 3.57
C ALA A 48 -13.97 23.51 2.63
N TRP A 49 -13.97 22.28 3.13
CA TRP A 49 -13.57 21.12 2.34
C TRP A 49 -14.55 20.87 1.19
N GLU A 50 -13.99 20.62 0.00
CA GLU A 50 -14.76 19.96 -1.06
C GLU A 50 -15.02 18.50 -0.62
N PRO A 51 -16.28 18.02 -0.61
CA PRO A 51 -16.64 16.73 -0.03
C PRO A 51 -15.86 15.52 -0.58
N MET A 52 -15.68 15.40 -1.90
CA MET A 52 -15.00 14.24 -2.49
C MET A 52 -13.49 14.26 -2.23
N ARG A 53 -12.88 15.43 -2.25
CA ARG A 53 -11.48 15.64 -1.86
C ARG A 53 -11.26 15.26 -0.40
N ALA A 54 -12.15 15.65 0.51
CA ALA A 54 -12.07 15.26 1.92
C ALA A 54 -12.15 13.74 2.12
N VAL A 55 -12.98 13.04 1.33
CA VAL A 55 -13.03 11.56 1.35
C VAL A 55 -11.66 10.97 0.98
N GLY A 56 -10.99 11.51 -0.05
CA GLY A 56 -9.65 11.08 -0.45
C GLY A 56 -8.62 11.23 0.67
N TYR A 57 -8.53 12.41 1.29
CA TYR A 57 -7.63 12.65 2.43
C TYR A 57 -7.98 11.78 3.64
N SER A 58 -9.26 11.55 3.92
CA SER A 58 -9.70 10.68 5.03
C SER A 58 -9.30 9.22 4.82
N LEU A 59 -9.42 8.72 3.58
CA LEU A 59 -9.01 7.35 3.24
C LEU A 59 -7.48 7.19 3.34
N TRP A 60 -6.72 8.14 2.82
CA TRP A 60 -5.26 8.12 2.97
C TRP A 60 -4.83 8.28 4.43
N GLY A 61 -5.51 9.13 5.21
CA GLY A 61 -5.23 9.29 6.64
C GLY A 61 -5.48 7.99 7.40
N THR A 62 -6.54 7.26 7.02
CA THR A 62 -6.85 5.92 7.53
C THR A 62 -5.74 4.93 7.22
N PHE A 63 -5.16 4.96 6.01
CA PHE A 63 -4.02 4.09 5.67
C PHE A 63 -2.82 4.34 6.58
N ALA A 64 -2.50 5.60 6.89
CA ALA A 64 -1.43 5.94 7.83
C ALA A 64 -1.72 5.40 9.24
N VAL A 65 -2.95 5.59 9.74
CA VAL A 65 -3.35 5.11 11.08
C VAL A 65 -3.30 3.58 11.16
N LEU A 66 -3.89 2.86 10.21
CA LEU A 66 -3.89 1.40 10.20
C LEU A 66 -2.50 0.80 9.99
N SER A 67 -1.59 1.55 9.35
CA SER A 67 -0.18 1.13 9.22
C SER A 67 0.53 1.01 10.58
N ILE A 68 0.08 1.73 11.62
CA ILE A 68 0.59 1.57 12.99
C ILE A 68 0.33 0.14 13.49
N ILE A 69 -0.86 -0.40 13.22
CA ILE A 69 -1.20 -1.80 13.54
C ILE A 69 -0.37 -2.75 12.66
N GLY A 70 -0.10 -2.36 11.41
CA GLY A 70 0.81 -3.07 10.52
C GLY A 70 2.22 -3.27 11.08
N LEU A 71 2.74 -2.36 11.91
CA LEU A 71 4.03 -2.55 12.56
C LEU A 71 4.03 -3.71 13.55
N LEU A 72 2.93 -3.86 14.29
CA LEU A 72 2.75 -4.92 15.29
C LEU A 72 2.43 -6.26 14.62
N HIS A 73 1.64 -6.25 13.55
CA HIS A 73 1.15 -7.45 12.87
C HIS A 73 1.38 -7.40 11.34
N PRO A 74 2.64 -7.37 10.87
CA PRO A 74 2.98 -7.00 9.49
C PRO A 74 2.42 -7.93 8.43
N VAL A 75 2.33 -9.23 8.72
CA VAL A 75 1.77 -10.22 7.78
C VAL A 75 0.25 -10.19 7.78
N LYS A 76 -0.38 -10.05 8.96
CA LYS A 76 -1.85 -10.01 9.07
C LYS A 76 -2.45 -8.75 8.43
N MET A 77 -1.69 -7.65 8.43
CA MET A 77 -2.10 -6.37 7.85
C MET A 77 -1.72 -6.21 6.37
N LEU A 78 -1.20 -7.25 5.72
CA LEU A 78 -0.95 -7.27 4.26
C LEU A 78 -2.13 -6.76 3.41
N PRO A 79 -3.41 -7.05 3.74
CA PRO A 79 -4.54 -6.51 3.00
C PRO A 79 -4.52 -4.99 2.81
N ILE A 80 -3.95 -4.22 3.74
CA ILE A 80 -3.85 -2.75 3.60
C ILE A 80 -2.86 -2.38 2.49
N ILE A 81 -1.72 -3.06 2.42
CA ILE A 81 -0.73 -2.87 1.35
C ILE A 81 -1.34 -3.25 0.00
N LEU A 82 -2.09 -4.35 -0.04
CA LEU A 82 -2.80 -4.79 -1.24
C LEU A 82 -3.89 -3.82 -1.69
N LEU A 83 -4.64 -3.24 -0.74
CA LEU A 83 -5.61 -2.19 -1.03
C LEU A 83 -4.91 -0.95 -1.60
N ASN A 84 -3.77 -0.57 -1.03
CA ASN A 84 -3.01 0.60 -1.46
C ASN A 84 -2.48 0.48 -2.89
N ILE A 85 -1.86 -0.66 -3.23
CA ILE A 85 -1.38 -0.90 -4.60
C ILE A 85 -2.54 -1.02 -5.59
N THR A 86 -3.65 -1.64 -5.20
CA THR A 86 -4.85 -1.78 -6.07
C THR A 86 -5.47 -0.42 -6.37
N TYR A 87 -5.60 0.44 -5.35
CA TYR A 87 -6.04 1.84 -5.53
C TYR A 87 -5.16 2.56 -6.56
N LYS A 88 -3.83 2.48 -6.43
CA LYS A 88 -2.89 3.15 -7.35
C LYS A 88 -3.00 2.61 -8.76
N ILE A 89 -3.09 1.28 -8.93
CA ILE A 89 -3.26 0.66 -10.25
C ILE A 89 -4.54 1.17 -10.91
N ILE A 90 -5.67 1.15 -10.20
CA ILE A 90 -6.94 1.62 -10.72
C ILE A 90 -6.84 3.10 -11.10
N TRP A 91 -6.33 3.95 -10.20
CA TRP A 91 -6.21 5.38 -10.43
C TRP A 91 -5.29 5.71 -11.62
N LEU A 92 -4.14 5.04 -11.71
CA LEU A 92 -3.21 5.22 -12.83
C LEU A 92 -3.84 4.76 -14.15
N ALA A 93 -4.62 3.69 -14.15
CA ALA A 93 -5.28 3.17 -15.34
C ALA A 93 -6.43 4.08 -15.83
N ILE A 94 -7.23 4.64 -14.92
CA ILE A 94 -8.44 5.39 -15.30
C ILE A 94 -8.23 6.90 -15.38
N VAL A 95 -7.22 7.46 -14.69
CA VAL A 95 -6.95 8.91 -14.67
C VAL A 95 -5.64 9.24 -15.39
N ALA A 96 -4.53 8.67 -14.93
CA ALA A 96 -3.22 9.04 -15.46
C ALA A 96 -3.02 8.58 -16.90
N TYR A 97 -3.38 7.34 -17.21
CA TYR A 97 -3.15 6.76 -18.54
C TYR A 97 -3.92 7.50 -19.64
N PRO A 98 -5.23 7.83 -19.52
CA PRO A 98 -5.92 8.63 -20.52
C PRO A 98 -5.27 9.99 -20.75
N LEU A 99 -4.97 10.74 -19.68
CA LEU A 99 -4.34 12.06 -19.77
C LEU A 99 -2.94 12.00 -20.39
N TRP A 100 -2.17 10.97 -20.07
CA TRP A 100 -0.86 10.75 -20.69
C TRP A 100 -1.00 10.42 -22.18
N SER A 101 -1.98 9.59 -22.54
CA SER A 101 -2.23 9.19 -23.92
C SER A 101 -2.72 10.33 -24.81
N SER A 102 -3.42 11.33 -24.25
CA SER A 102 -3.83 12.55 -24.95
C SER A 102 -2.77 13.65 -24.95
N GLY A 103 -1.64 13.46 -24.24
CA GLY A 103 -0.61 14.49 -24.08
C GLY A 103 -1.01 15.64 -23.14
N GLU A 104 -2.10 15.48 -22.38
CA GLU A 104 -2.67 16.50 -21.49
C GLU A 104 -2.27 16.32 -20.03
N LEU A 105 -1.46 15.30 -19.71
CA LEU A 105 -1.02 15.05 -18.34
C LEU A 105 -0.13 16.18 -17.81
N GLU A 106 0.80 16.66 -18.61
CA GLU A 106 1.72 17.74 -18.23
C GLU A 106 0.96 19.07 -18.09
N GLY A 107 1.12 19.73 -16.94
CA GLY A 107 0.39 20.96 -16.61
C GLY A 107 -1.05 20.73 -16.10
N SER A 108 -1.54 19.49 -16.08
CA SER A 108 -2.84 19.18 -15.46
C SER A 108 -2.78 19.15 -13.94
N GLY A 109 -3.94 19.33 -13.28
CA GLY A 109 -4.06 19.12 -11.84
C GLY A 109 -3.76 17.68 -11.38
N ALA A 110 -3.71 16.71 -12.30
CA ALA A 110 -3.42 15.32 -12.01
C ALA A 110 -1.92 14.98 -12.09
N GLU A 111 -1.07 15.87 -12.61
CA GLU A 111 0.36 15.59 -12.84
C GLU A 111 1.09 15.20 -11.55
N GLY A 112 0.97 16.04 -10.51
CA GLY A 112 1.64 15.81 -9.22
C GLY A 112 1.18 14.52 -8.55
N LEU A 113 -0.14 14.27 -8.57
CA LEU A 113 -0.72 13.05 -8.00
C LEU A 113 -0.31 11.80 -8.81
N THR A 114 -0.16 11.93 -10.13
CA THR A 114 0.35 10.86 -10.99
C THR A 114 1.78 10.48 -10.63
N LYS A 115 2.69 11.46 -10.49
CA LYS A 115 4.08 11.21 -10.10
C LYS A 115 4.17 10.53 -8.73
N SER A 116 3.38 11.00 -7.77
CA SER A 116 3.34 10.41 -6.42
C SER A 116 2.77 8.99 -6.42
N ASN A 117 1.61 8.77 -7.07
CA ASN A 117 0.98 7.45 -7.16
C ASN A 117 1.87 6.44 -7.91
N PHE A 118 2.53 6.86 -9.00
CA PHE A 118 3.44 6.00 -9.75
C PHE A 118 4.68 5.62 -8.92
N THR A 119 5.29 6.58 -8.24
CA THR A 119 6.43 6.32 -7.33
C THR A 119 6.02 5.37 -6.21
N GLY A 120 4.86 5.61 -5.59
CA GLY A 120 4.31 4.74 -4.56
C GLY A 120 4.03 3.34 -5.09
N PHE A 121 3.49 3.21 -6.30
CA PHE A 121 3.22 1.92 -6.94
C PHE A 121 4.51 1.10 -7.13
N MET A 122 5.60 1.74 -7.59
CA MET A 122 6.91 1.09 -7.71
C MET A 122 7.42 0.57 -6.35
N ILE A 123 7.25 1.36 -5.29
CA ILE A 123 7.64 0.96 -3.93
C ILE A 123 6.82 -0.25 -3.49
N ASP A 124 5.49 -0.19 -3.61
CA ASP A 124 4.60 -1.30 -3.23
C ASP A 124 5.01 -2.61 -3.91
N LEU A 125 5.36 -2.53 -5.20
CA LEU A 125 5.77 -3.68 -6.00
C LEU A 125 6.99 -4.42 -5.46
N VAL A 126 7.93 -3.69 -4.85
CA VAL A 126 9.16 -4.26 -4.28
C VAL A 126 8.91 -4.87 -2.91
N PHE A 127 8.10 -4.20 -2.08
CA PHE A 127 7.91 -4.56 -0.68
C PHE A 127 6.92 -5.72 -0.49
N ILE A 128 5.93 -5.87 -1.37
CA ILE A 128 4.94 -6.94 -1.28
C ILE A 128 5.61 -8.32 -1.46
N PRO A 129 5.42 -9.26 -0.51
CA PRO A 129 5.89 -10.63 -0.67
C PRO A 129 4.94 -11.41 -1.60
N TRP A 130 5.04 -11.18 -2.91
CA TRP A 130 4.13 -11.70 -3.93
C TRP A 130 3.84 -13.20 -3.81
N VAL A 131 4.87 -14.04 -3.65
CA VAL A 131 4.70 -15.50 -3.50
C VAL A 131 3.80 -15.84 -2.31
N TYR A 132 3.94 -15.12 -1.19
CA TYR A 132 3.08 -15.31 -0.03
C TYR A 132 1.65 -14.84 -0.31
N VAL A 133 1.50 -13.69 -0.98
CA VAL A 133 0.18 -13.15 -1.35
C VAL A 133 -0.58 -14.12 -2.25
N PHE A 134 0.05 -14.58 -3.33
CA PHE A 134 -0.57 -15.55 -4.24
C PHE A 134 -0.99 -16.83 -3.52
N LYS A 135 -0.12 -17.40 -2.69
CA LYS A 135 -0.42 -18.65 -1.95
C LYS A 135 -1.55 -18.51 -0.94
N ASN A 136 -1.57 -17.43 -0.16
CA ASN A 136 -2.47 -17.31 1.00
C ASN A 136 -3.75 -16.53 0.73
N PHE A 137 -3.75 -15.60 -0.23
CA PHE A 137 -4.91 -14.74 -0.50
C PHE A 137 -5.64 -15.12 -1.80
N LEU A 138 -4.91 -15.59 -2.83
CA LEU A 138 -5.52 -15.89 -4.14
C LEU A 138 -5.78 -17.38 -4.34
N PHE A 139 -4.84 -18.25 -3.95
CA PHE A 139 -4.95 -19.69 -4.14
C PHE A 139 -5.46 -20.46 -2.91
N SER A 140 -5.59 -19.82 -1.74
CA SER A 140 -6.10 -20.48 -0.52
C SER A 140 -7.62 -20.68 -0.53
N VAL A 141 -8.35 -20.07 -1.46
CA VAL A 141 -9.82 -20.19 -1.57
C VAL A 141 -10.27 -21.59 -2.03
N SER A 142 -9.38 -22.44 -2.55
CA SER A 142 -9.73 -23.76 -3.08
C SER A 142 -9.71 -24.92 -2.07
N ARG A 143 -9.71 -24.67 -0.76
CA ARG A 143 -9.90 -25.72 0.27
C ARG A 143 -11.27 -25.58 0.95
N THR A 144 -12.34 -25.70 0.17
CA THR A 144 -13.61 -26.20 0.73
C THR A 144 -13.48 -27.73 0.74
N SER A 145 -13.24 -28.32 1.91
CA SER A 145 -13.45 -29.74 2.10
C SER A 145 -14.92 -30.07 1.80
N PRO A 146 -15.22 -31.06 0.94
CA PRO A 146 -16.54 -31.67 0.97
C PRO A 146 -16.63 -32.41 2.30
N GLU A 147 -17.38 -31.87 3.25
CA GLU A 147 -17.79 -32.62 4.43
C GLU A 147 -18.68 -33.77 3.96
N SER A 148 -18.20 -34.99 4.22
CA SER A 148 -18.90 -36.28 4.10
C SER A 148 -19.76 -36.55 5.32
#